data_AF-A0A1M4VYL1-F1
#
_entry.id   AF-A0A1M4VYL1-F1
#
_cell.length_a   1.000
_cell.length_b   1.000
_cell.length_c   1.000
_cell.angle_alpha   90.00
_cell.angle_beta   90.00
_cell.angle_gamma   90.00
#
_symmetry.space_group_name_H-M   'P 1'
#
loop_
_entity.id
_entity.type
_entity.pdbx_description
1 polymer ?
#
loop_
_entity_poly.entity_id
_entity_poly.type
_entity_poly.pdbx_seq_one_letter_code
_entity_poly.pdbx_strand_id
1 'polypeptide(L)'
;MQRPILAIAEDFSKYEMLVYDLKKIFQQTIRFSQDKPTRKKDMLWYENLLEHSSIKDQVFFMAEQKKVDQNFYKFQLRCPSYCEKPIFRFDSDGSAHQNKSEKLKLQSVPTPHFNKFNNKGESIAYQTPELENIDYSELQRIGDFFVLFCEQCHLRYIDGTFPFIESGDTRIFQLPVQADDLLEGIKFPT
;
A
#
# COMPACT_ATOMS: atom_id res chain seq x y z
N MET A 1 7.55 -24.70 -5.49
CA MET A 1 7.24 -23.99 -6.75
C MET A 1 5.95 -23.19 -6.52
N GLN A 2 5.89 -21.89 -6.87
CA GLN A 2 4.65 -21.12 -6.67
C GLN A 2 3.69 -21.53 -7.80
N ARG A 3 2.52 -22.08 -7.45
CA ARG A 3 1.56 -22.55 -8.46
C ARG A 3 0.90 -21.35 -9.14
N PRO A 4 0.70 -21.40 -10.47
CA PRO A 4 -0.11 -20.42 -11.18
C PRO A 4 -1.51 -20.29 -10.56
N ILE A 5 -2.07 -19.10 -10.65
CA ILE A 5 -3.45 -18.86 -10.25
C ILE A 5 -4.34 -19.07 -11.46
N LEU A 6 -5.09 -20.17 -11.47
CA LEU A 6 -5.91 -20.58 -12.61
C LEU A 6 -6.88 -19.50 -13.05
N ALA A 7 -7.60 -18.86 -12.12
CA ALA A 7 -8.52 -17.77 -12.42
C ALA A 7 -7.88 -16.61 -13.23
N ILE A 8 -6.58 -16.33 -12.98
CA ILE A 8 -5.84 -15.29 -13.71
C ILE A 8 -5.40 -15.78 -15.10
N ALA A 9 -5.01 -17.05 -15.21
CA ALA A 9 -4.65 -17.64 -16.49
C ALA A 9 -5.88 -17.81 -17.42
N GLU A 10 -7.05 -18.08 -16.84
CA GLU A 10 -8.31 -18.30 -17.55
C GLU A 10 -8.96 -17.00 -18.02
N ASP A 11 -8.86 -15.92 -17.24
CA ASP A 11 -9.44 -14.62 -17.57
C ASP A 11 -8.45 -13.48 -17.30
N PHE A 12 -7.35 -13.48 -18.05
CA PHE A 12 -6.31 -12.47 -17.90
C PHE A 12 -6.80 -11.06 -18.23
N SER A 13 -7.76 -10.92 -19.14
CA SER A 13 -8.35 -9.61 -19.47
C SER A 13 -9.08 -8.99 -18.28
N LYS A 14 -9.81 -9.78 -17.49
CA LYS A 14 -10.39 -9.30 -16.23
C LYS A 14 -9.32 -8.89 -15.22
N TYR A 15 -8.23 -9.65 -15.13
CA TYR A 15 -7.09 -9.27 -14.30
C TYR A 15 -6.49 -7.91 -14.73
N GLU A 16 -6.29 -7.68 -16.03
CA GLU A 16 -5.78 -6.41 -16.52
C GLU A 16 -6.71 -5.25 -16.19
N MET A 17 -8.03 -5.42 -16.38
CA MET A 17 -9.01 -4.41 -15.97
C MET A 17 -8.94 -4.14 -14.46
N LEU A 18 -8.91 -5.18 -13.62
CA LEU A 18 -8.80 -5.02 -12.16
C LEU A 18 -7.59 -4.17 -11.77
N VAL A 19 -6.44 -4.35 -12.42
CA VAL A 19 -5.20 -3.64 -12.09
C VAL A 19 -5.13 -2.26 -12.73
N TYR A 20 -5.52 -2.10 -14.00
CA TYR A 20 -5.22 -0.92 -14.80
C TYR A 20 -6.44 -0.06 -15.18
N ASP A 21 -7.67 -0.45 -14.87
CA ASP A 21 -8.79 0.49 -15.02
C ASP A 21 -8.82 1.50 -13.85
N LEU A 22 -9.51 2.62 -14.01
CA LEU A 22 -9.59 3.63 -12.96
C LEU A 22 -10.28 3.07 -11.72
N LYS A 23 -9.64 3.29 -10.57
CA LYS A 23 -10.20 3.01 -9.24
C LYS A 23 -10.22 4.29 -8.41
N LYS A 24 -11.30 4.49 -7.66
CA LYS A 24 -11.47 5.62 -6.75
C LYS A 24 -11.49 5.17 -5.30
N ILE A 25 -10.80 5.93 -4.46
CA ILE A 25 -10.89 5.84 -3.00
C ILE A 25 -11.61 7.08 -2.46
N PHE A 26 -12.48 6.91 -1.47
CA PHE A 26 -13.26 8.01 -0.87
C PHE A 26 -12.54 8.69 0.29
N GLN A 27 -11.47 8.08 0.78
CA GLN A 27 -10.64 8.64 1.83
C GLN A 27 -9.44 9.34 1.19
N GLN A 28 -9.35 10.66 1.33
CA GLN A 28 -8.21 11.43 0.80
C GLN A 28 -6.93 11.12 1.57
N THR A 29 -7.01 11.01 2.90
CA THR A 29 -5.87 10.72 3.77
C THR A 29 -5.98 9.33 4.39
N ILE A 30 -5.05 8.45 4.04
CA ILE A 30 -4.92 7.10 4.55
C ILE A 30 -4.09 7.12 5.82
N ARG A 31 -4.71 6.67 6.92
CA ARG A 31 -4.07 6.56 8.23
C ARG A 31 -4.11 5.12 8.66
N PHE A 32 -2.96 4.56 9.03
CA PHE A 32 -2.94 3.21 9.56
C PHE A 32 -3.67 3.16 10.91
N SER A 33 -4.46 2.11 11.09
CA SER A 33 -5.04 1.77 12.39
C SER A 33 -4.03 1.00 13.25
N GLN A 34 -4.15 1.15 14.57
CA GLN A 34 -3.12 0.72 15.52
C GLN A 34 -2.94 -0.80 15.60
N ASP A 35 -3.96 -1.61 15.27
CA ASP A 35 -3.87 -3.06 15.39
C ASP A 35 -4.64 -3.78 14.29
N LYS A 36 -3.93 -4.63 13.53
CA LYS A 36 -4.54 -5.61 12.66
C LYS A 36 -5.36 -6.59 13.50
N PRO A 37 -6.63 -6.90 13.19
CA PRO A 37 -7.45 -7.88 13.92
C PRO A 37 -6.91 -9.32 13.92
N THR A 38 -5.68 -9.52 13.43
CA THR A 38 -5.05 -10.83 13.20
C THR A 38 -3.90 -11.05 14.19
N ARG A 39 -3.30 -12.25 14.18
CA ARG A 39 -2.17 -12.64 15.04
C ARG A 39 -0.88 -11.81 14.84
N LYS A 40 -0.81 -10.88 13.88
CA LYS A 40 0.35 -10.01 13.58
C LYS A 40 0.25 -8.68 14.33
N LYS A 41 0.52 -8.73 15.65
CA LYS A 41 0.46 -7.55 16.53
C LYS A 41 1.53 -6.49 16.24
N ASP A 42 2.53 -6.83 15.44
CA ASP A 42 3.67 -6.02 15.04
C ASP A 42 3.41 -5.15 13.79
N MET A 43 2.21 -5.23 13.21
CA MET A 43 1.83 -4.51 11.99
C MET A 43 0.73 -3.48 12.26
N LEU A 44 0.93 -2.27 11.75
CA LEU A 44 -0.12 -1.30 11.46
C LEU A 44 -0.79 -1.67 10.14
N TRP A 45 -2.08 -1.36 9.98
CA TRP A 45 -2.82 -1.70 8.75
C TRP A 45 -3.93 -0.71 8.42
N TYR A 46 -4.27 -0.66 7.14
CA TYR A 46 -5.42 0.05 6.58
C TYR A 46 -6.07 -0.81 5.50
N GLU A 47 -7.39 -0.73 5.40
CA GLU A 47 -8.17 -1.35 4.33
C GLU A 47 -9.31 -0.42 3.93
N ASN A 48 -9.58 -0.31 2.63
CA ASN A 48 -10.71 0.42 2.11
C ASN A 48 -11.27 -0.25 0.85
N LEU A 49 -12.59 -0.26 0.74
CA LEU A 49 -13.27 -0.67 -0.49
C LEU A 49 -13.12 0.45 -1.53
N LEU A 50 -12.74 0.07 -2.74
CA LEU A 50 -12.59 0.98 -3.87
C LEU A 50 -13.83 0.95 -4.75
N GLU A 51 -14.14 2.09 -5.37
CA GLU A 51 -15.06 2.15 -6.50
C GLU A 51 -14.27 1.91 -7.79
N HIS A 52 -14.63 0.85 -8.52
CA HIS A 52 -13.96 0.48 -9.77
C HIS A 52 -14.81 0.93 -10.97
N SER A 53 -14.21 1.53 -12.00
CA SER A 53 -14.95 2.09 -13.14
C SER A 53 -15.73 1.05 -13.95
N SER A 54 -15.16 -0.16 -14.09
CA SER A 54 -15.65 -1.16 -15.05
C SER A 54 -16.08 -2.50 -14.42
N ILE A 55 -15.80 -2.73 -13.13
CA ILE A 55 -15.96 -4.04 -12.48
C ILE A 55 -16.84 -3.91 -11.24
N LYS A 56 -17.80 -4.83 -11.08
CA LYS A 56 -18.73 -4.86 -9.94
C LYS A 56 -18.22 -5.65 -8.74
N ASP A 57 -17.14 -6.40 -8.90
CA ASP A 57 -16.49 -7.11 -7.80
C ASP A 57 -15.98 -6.14 -6.74
N GLN A 58 -15.93 -6.60 -5.49
CA GLN A 58 -15.35 -5.81 -4.40
C GLN A 58 -13.84 -5.80 -4.53
N VAL A 59 -13.30 -4.62 -4.84
CA VAL A 59 -11.87 -4.37 -4.95
C VAL A 59 -11.42 -3.57 -3.74
N PHE A 60 -10.39 -4.02 -3.04
CA PHE A 60 -9.89 -3.41 -1.82
C PHE A 60 -8.48 -2.88 -2.04
N PHE A 61 -8.24 -1.67 -1.54
CA PHE A 61 -6.88 -1.21 -1.23
C PHE A 61 -6.55 -1.63 0.19
N MET A 62 -5.36 -2.17 0.39
CA MET A 62 -4.79 -2.41 1.71
C MET A 62 -3.39 -1.83 1.81
N ALA A 63 -3.07 -1.27 2.97
CA ALA A 63 -1.71 -0.89 3.33
C ALA A 63 -1.32 -1.58 4.64
N GLU A 64 -0.07 -2.04 4.73
CA GLU A 64 0.52 -2.60 5.94
C GLU A 64 1.86 -1.94 6.21
N GLN A 65 2.20 -1.69 7.47
CA GLN A 65 3.51 -1.16 7.88
C GLN A 65 3.96 -1.81 9.19
N LYS A 66 5.24 -2.18 9.33
CA LYS A 66 5.75 -2.68 10.61
C LYS A 66 5.81 -1.54 11.63
N LYS A 67 5.42 -1.81 12.87
CA LYS A 67 5.46 -0.84 13.98
C LYS A 67 6.89 -0.40 14.33
N VAL A 68 7.84 -1.33 14.29
CA VAL A 68 9.24 -1.10 14.73
C VAL A 68 10.17 -0.66 13.59
N ASP A 69 9.73 -0.84 12.35
CA ASP A 69 10.52 -0.59 11.15
C ASP A 69 9.60 0.05 10.11
N GLN A 70 9.53 1.37 10.15
CA GLN A 70 8.62 2.13 9.28
C GLN A 70 9.04 2.07 7.80
N ASN A 71 10.26 1.64 7.49
CA ASN A 71 10.70 1.40 6.12
C ASN A 71 10.12 0.11 5.54
N PHE A 72 9.59 -0.78 6.38
CA PHE A 72 8.91 -1.98 5.95
C PHE A 72 7.40 -1.74 5.86
N TYR A 73 6.92 -1.55 4.63
CA TYR A 73 5.51 -1.38 4.31
C TYR A 73 5.16 -2.05 2.98
N LYS A 74 3.85 -2.25 2.80
CA LYS A 74 3.28 -2.92 1.65
C LYS A 74 2.00 -2.21 1.22
N PHE A 75 1.81 -2.07 -0.07
CA PHE A 75 0.56 -1.62 -0.67
C PHE A 75 -0.02 -2.74 -1.50
N GLN A 76 -1.31 -3.01 -1.39
CA GLN A 76 -1.95 -4.16 -2.00
C GLN A 76 -3.28 -3.76 -2.62
N LEU A 77 -3.49 -4.21 -3.84
CA LEU A 77 -4.80 -4.30 -4.46
C LEU A 77 -5.29 -5.74 -4.33
N ARG A 78 -6.53 -5.92 -3.86
CA ARG A 78 -7.12 -7.24 -3.66
C ARG A 78 -8.52 -7.30 -4.24
N CYS A 79 -8.88 -8.45 -4.80
CA CYS A 79 -10.22 -8.74 -5.27
C CYS A 79 -10.56 -10.18 -4.85
N PRO A 80 -11.03 -10.39 -3.61
CA PRO A 80 -11.17 -11.73 -3.03
C PRO A 80 -12.11 -12.66 -3.81
N SER A 81 -13.12 -12.11 -4.51
CA SER A 81 -14.00 -12.90 -5.37
C SER A 81 -13.31 -13.46 -6.62
N TYR A 82 -12.17 -12.87 -7.01
CA TYR A 82 -11.39 -13.29 -8.17
C TYR A 82 -10.12 -14.05 -7.78
N CYS A 83 -9.41 -13.59 -6.75
CA CYS A 83 -8.18 -14.20 -6.26
C CYS A 83 -7.98 -13.93 -4.76
N GLU A 84 -7.65 -14.97 -3.99
CA GLU A 84 -7.35 -14.84 -2.56
C GLU A 84 -6.06 -14.02 -2.29
N LYS A 85 -5.12 -14.04 -3.23
CA LYS A 85 -3.85 -13.31 -3.13
C LYS A 85 -4.02 -11.86 -3.60
N PRO A 86 -3.18 -10.93 -3.12
CA PRO A 86 -3.10 -9.61 -3.72
C PRO A 86 -2.84 -9.72 -5.23
N ILE A 87 -3.69 -9.07 -6.03
CA ILE A 87 -3.60 -9.08 -7.49
C ILE A 87 -2.50 -8.14 -7.99
N PHE A 88 -2.22 -7.08 -7.23
CA PHE A 88 -1.12 -6.16 -7.45
C PHE A 88 -0.57 -5.74 -6.09
N ARG A 89 0.75 -5.70 -5.94
CA ARG A 89 1.38 -5.36 -4.66
C ARG A 89 2.69 -4.61 -4.84
N PHE A 90 2.94 -3.63 -3.99
CA PHE A 90 4.26 -3.06 -3.77
C PHE A 90 4.82 -3.57 -2.44
N ASP A 91 6.08 -3.97 -2.42
CA ASP A 91 6.85 -4.25 -1.20
C ASP A 91 8.02 -3.27 -1.13
N SER A 92 8.14 -2.52 -0.02
CA SER A 92 9.25 -1.58 0.17
C SER A 92 10.55 -2.27 0.57
N ASP A 93 10.45 -3.34 1.36
CA ASP A 93 11.59 -4.08 1.92
C ASP A 93 11.27 -5.58 2.10
N GLY A 94 12.31 -6.39 2.28
CA GLY A 94 12.25 -7.84 2.43
C GLY A 94 13.18 -8.58 1.47
N SER A 95 12.87 -9.85 1.24
CA SER A 95 13.68 -10.69 0.36
C SER A 95 13.44 -10.37 -1.12
N ALA A 96 14.50 -10.46 -1.92
CA ALA A 96 14.39 -10.39 -3.37
C ALA A 96 13.42 -11.46 -3.90
N HIS A 97 12.57 -11.08 -4.85
CA HIS A 97 11.66 -11.99 -5.52
C HIS A 97 12.38 -12.75 -6.63
N GLN A 98 12.19 -14.06 -6.70
CA GLN A 98 12.74 -14.89 -7.76
C GLN A 98 11.68 -15.14 -8.84
N ASN A 99 11.77 -14.40 -9.93
CA ASN A 99 10.99 -14.62 -11.15
C ASN A 99 11.40 -15.95 -11.79
N LYS A 100 10.45 -16.87 -11.92
CA LYS A 100 10.69 -18.20 -12.49
C LYS A 100 10.36 -18.31 -13.97
N SER A 101 9.97 -17.20 -14.59
CA SER A 101 9.64 -17.17 -16.02
C SER A 101 10.92 -17.05 -16.84
N GLU A 102 11.18 -18.04 -17.70
CA GLU A 102 12.40 -18.13 -18.53
C GLU A 102 12.66 -16.93 -19.43
N LYS A 103 11.66 -16.07 -19.63
CA LYS A 103 11.71 -14.91 -20.55
C LYS A 103 12.02 -13.58 -19.86
N LEU A 104 12.08 -13.51 -18.53
CA LEU A 104 12.34 -12.25 -17.82
C LEU A 104 13.84 -12.00 -17.69
N LYS A 105 14.28 -10.79 -18.07
CA LYS A 105 15.69 -10.37 -18.00
C LYS A 105 16.25 -10.39 -16.58
N LEU A 106 15.43 -9.99 -15.60
CA LEU A 106 15.75 -10.03 -14.18
C LEU A 106 15.04 -11.21 -13.52
N GLN A 107 15.80 -12.26 -13.21
CA GLN A 107 15.31 -13.42 -12.47
C GLN A 107 15.23 -13.15 -10.97
N SER A 108 16.08 -12.26 -10.44
CA SER A 108 16.07 -11.84 -9.05
C SER A 108 15.79 -10.34 -8.98
N VAL A 109 14.68 -9.95 -8.34
CA VAL A 109 14.26 -8.55 -8.22
C VAL A 109 14.35 -8.13 -6.74
N PRO A 110 15.27 -7.24 -6.37
CA PRO A 110 15.41 -6.77 -4.99
C PRO A 110 14.20 -5.92 -4.58
N THR A 111 14.00 -5.72 -3.29
CA THR A 111 13.09 -4.68 -2.79
C THR A 111 13.79 -3.31 -2.78
N PRO A 112 13.05 -2.22 -3.02
CA PRO A 112 11.60 -2.17 -3.27
C PRO A 112 11.22 -2.68 -4.67
N HIS A 113 10.06 -3.35 -4.78
CA HIS A 113 9.54 -3.80 -6.07
C HIS A 113 8.01 -3.95 -6.09
N PHE A 114 7.47 -3.98 -7.30
CA PHE A 114 6.09 -4.36 -7.58
C PHE A 114 6.00 -5.86 -7.86
N ASN A 115 4.86 -6.44 -7.49
CA ASN A 115 4.45 -7.80 -7.82
C ASN A 115 3.14 -7.73 -8.59
N LYS A 116 3.05 -8.48 -9.68
CA LYS A 116 1.85 -8.62 -10.51
C LYS A 116 1.79 -10.04 -11.08
N PHE A 117 0.72 -10.38 -11.78
CA PHE A 117 0.63 -11.65 -12.52
C PHE A 117 0.80 -11.43 -14.02
N ASN A 118 1.35 -12.45 -14.70
CA ASN A 118 1.35 -12.53 -16.16
C ASN A 118 0.13 -13.31 -16.67
N ASN A 119 0.00 -13.43 -18.01
CA ASN A 119 -1.09 -14.14 -18.66
C ASN A 119 -1.13 -15.66 -18.43
N LYS A 120 -0.12 -16.22 -17.77
CA LYS A 120 -0.12 -17.61 -17.31
C LYS A 120 -0.57 -17.72 -15.85
N GLY A 121 -0.96 -16.63 -15.20
CA GLY A 121 -1.27 -16.59 -13.77
C GLY A 121 -0.04 -16.76 -12.88
N GLU A 122 1.18 -16.57 -13.40
CA GLU A 122 2.42 -16.64 -12.65
C GLU A 122 2.72 -15.30 -11.99
N SER A 123 3.11 -15.32 -10.72
CA SER A 123 3.59 -14.11 -10.02
C SER A 123 4.92 -13.68 -10.62
N ILE A 124 5.01 -12.40 -10.96
CA ILE A 124 6.23 -11.76 -11.44
C ILE A 124 6.48 -10.49 -10.61
N ALA A 125 7.74 -10.23 -10.31
CA ALA A 125 8.19 -9.00 -9.70
C ALA A 125 8.96 -8.14 -10.71
N TYR A 126 8.93 -6.82 -10.51
CA TYR A 126 9.66 -5.87 -11.31
C TYR A 126 9.90 -4.56 -10.54
N GLN A 127 10.95 -3.84 -10.93
CA GLN A 127 11.21 -2.46 -10.53
C GLN A 127 10.79 -1.54 -11.68
N THR A 128 10.25 -0.37 -11.35
CA THR A 128 10.12 0.72 -12.32
C THR A 128 11.47 1.45 -12.41
N PRO A 129 11.73 2.27 -13.44
CA PRO A 129 12.97 3.02 -13.55
C PRO A 129 13.29 3.88 -12.31
N GLU A 130 12.24 4.41 -11.66
CA GLU A 130 12.34 5.16 -10.41
C GLU A 130 12.89 4.30 -9.26
N LEU A 131 12.74 2.97 -9.31
CA LEU A 131 13.15 2.03 -8.27
C LEU A 131 14.53 1.40 -8.49
N GLU A 132 15.08 1.45 -9.70
CA GLU A 132 16.30 0.72 -10.05
C GLU A 132 17.56 1.24 -9.33
N ASN A 133 17.54 2.50 -8.87
CA ASN A 133 18.70 3.16 -8.28
C ASN A 133 18.37 3.97 -7.02
N ILE A 134 17.32 3.57 -6.28
CA ILE A 134 16.93 4.34 -5.08
C ILE A 134 18.00 4.24 -3.99
N ASP A 135 18.12 5.31 -3.21
CA ASP A 135 18.78 5.24 -1.91
C ASP A 135 17.79 4.65 -0.89
N TYR A 136 18.20 3.64 -0.13
CA TYR A 136 17.36 3.01 0.90
C TYR A 136 16.86 3.99 1.97
N SER A 137 17.55 5.10 2.20
CA SER A 137 17.07 6.17 3.09
C SER A 137 15.78 6.82 2.57
N GLU A 138 15.52 6.77 1.26
CA GLU A 138 14.29 7.28 0.67
C GLU A 138 13.07 6.46 1.07
N LEU A 139 13.22 5.21 1.55
CA LEU A 139 12.08 4.38 1.98
C LEU A 139 11.25 5.04 3.09
N GLN A 140 11.80 5.99 3.85
CA GLN A 140 11.07 6.81 4.81
C GLN A 140 9.98 7.69 4.16
N ARG A 141 10.13 7.98 2.87
CA ARG A 141 9.20 8.78 2.05
C ARG A 141 8.07 7.91 1.50
N ILE A 142 7.36 7.22 2.40
CA ILE A 142 6.24 6.32 2.07
C ILE A 142 5.21 6.94 1.11
N GLY A 143 4.99 8.26 1.20
CA GLY A 143 4.09 9.01 0.33
C GLY A 143 4.47 8.95 -1.14
N ASP A 144 5.76 9.04 -1.47
CA ASP A 144 6.22 9.05 -2.85
C ASP A 144 6.05 7.66 -3.50
N PHE A 145 6.37 6.60 -2.76
CA PHE A 145 6.13 5.23 -3.22
C PHE A 145 4.64 4.90 -3.27
N PHE A 146 3.81 5.54 -2.44
CA PHE A 146 2.36 5.39 -2.53
C PHE A 146 1.79 6.08 -3.77
N VAL A 147 2.30 7.27 -4.12
CA VAL A 147 1.97 7.92 -5.40
C VAL A 147 2.37 7.01 -6.57
N LEU A 148 3.58 6.46 -6.56
CA LEU A 148 4.04 5.52 -7.58
C LEU A 148 3.11 4.29 -7.67
N PHE A 149 2.70 3.73 -6.53
CA PHE A 149 1.72 2.63 -6.52
C PHE A 149 0.38 3.06 -7.14
N CYS A 150 -0.12 4.26 -6.81
CA CYS A 150 -1.36 4.79 -7.37
C CYS A 150 -1.27 5.05 -8.87
N GLU A 151 -0.10 5.44 -9.37
CA GLU A 151 0.17 5.55 -10.81
C GLU A 151 0.13 4.18 -11.48
N GLN A 152 0.86 3.20 -10.95
CA GLN A 152 0.96 1.87 -11.56
C GLN A 152 -0.38 1.11 -11.62
N CYS A 153 -1.33 1.41 -10.72
CA CYS A 153 -2.65 0.77 -10.69
C CYS A 153 -3.84 1.72 -10.97
N HIS A 154 -3.58 2.96 -11.40
CA HIS A 154 -4.62 3.97 -11.67
C HIS A 154 -5.62 4.17 -10.51
N LEU A 155 -5.09 4.27 -9.29
CA LEU A 155 -5.87 4.66 -8.10
C LEU A 155 -5.88 6.19 -7.96
N ARG A 156 -7.04 6.78 -7.73
CA ARG A 156 -7.22 8.22 -7.47
C ARG A 156 -8.17 8.46 -6.31
N TYR A 157 -8.03 9.62 -5.67
CA TYR A 157 -9.09 10.17 -4.84
C TYR A 157 -10.27 10.59 -5.74
N ILE A 158 -11.47 10.75 -5.17
CA ILE A 158 -12.70 10.99 -5.94
C ILE A 158 -12.67 12.25 -6.82
N ASP A 159 -11.86 13.25 -6.46
CA ASP A 159 -11.65 14.48 -7.21
C ASP A 159 -10.63 14.35 -8.36
N GLY A 160 -10.01 13.18 -8.51
CA GLY A 160 -9.00 12.89 -9.52
C GLY A 160 -7.55 13.11 -9.08
N THR A 161 -7.28 13.60 -7.87
CA THR A 161 -5.91 13.71 -7.35
C THR A 161 -5.40 12.37 -6.79
N PHE A 162 -4.13 12.32 -6.39
CA PHE A 162 -3.63 11.19 -5.61
C PHE A 162 -4.11 11.30 -4.15
N PRO A 163 -4.49 10.18 -3.51
CA PRO A 163 -4.66 10.13 -2.07
C PRO A 163 -3.30 10.24 -1.36
N PHE A 164 -3.31 10.68 -0.10
CA PHE A 164 -2.15 10.76 0.77
C PHE A 164 -2.10 9.57 1.72
N ILE A 165 -0.89 9.17 2.13
CA ILE A 165 -0.71 8.19 3.21
C ILE A 165 0.17 8.80 4.30
N GLU A 166 -0.29 8.67 5.54
CA GLU A 166 0.43 9.11 6.72
C GLU A 166 0.97 7.87 7.45
N SER A 167 2.30 7.73 7.46
CA SER A 167 3.00 6.80 8.35
C SER A 167 2.99 7.37 9.76
N GLY A 168 2.44 6.64 10.72
CA GLY A 168 2.39 7.08 12.10
C GLY A 168 3.70 6.79 12.84
N ASP A 169 4.37 7.86 13.30
CA ASP A 169 4.39 8.13 14.74
C ASP A 169 3.81 9.54 14.97
N THR A 170 2.55 9.77 14.59
CA THR A 170 1.78 10.74 15.39
C THR A 170 1.53 10.06 16.73
N ARG A 171 2.53 10.10 17.61
CA ARG A 171 2.20 10.46 18.99
C ARG A 171 1.31 11.66 18.82
N ILE A 172 0.03 11.49 19.09
CA ILE A 172 -0.75 12.60 19.56
C ILE A 172 0.12 13.09 20.72
N PHE A 173 0.87 14.18 20.53
CA PHE A 173 1.20 15.04 21.65
C PHE A 173 -0.18 15.46 22.13
N GLN A 174 -0.79 14.61 22.97
CA GLN A 174 -1.56 15.12 24.06
C GLN A 174 -0.50 15.92 24.80
N LEU A 175 -0.42 17.22 24.49
CA LEU A 175 -0.02 18.18 25.49
C LEU A 175 -0.78 17.72 26.73
N PRO A 176 -0.11 17.36 27.84
CA PRO A 176 -0.83 17.13 29.06
C PRO A 176 -1.68 18.38 29.23
N VAL A 177 -3.00 18.23 29.20
CA VAL A 177 -3.89 19.26 29.69
C VAL A 177 -3.71 19.22 31.21
N GLN A 178 -2.56 19.70 31.68
CA GLN A 178 -2.53 20.45 32.91
C GLN A 178 -2.89 21.87 32.51
N ALA A 179 -4.18 22.13 32.51
CA ALA A 179 -4.63 23.48 32.82
C ALA A 179 -4.34 23.72 34.30
N ASP A 180 -3.05 23.88 34.63
CA ASP A 180 -2.72 24.68 35.79
C ASP A 180 -2.94 26.11 35.31
N ASP A 181 -3.95 26.77 35.89
CA ASP A 181 -4.30 28.14 35.57
C ASP A 181 -3.09 29.03 35.86
N LEU A 182 -2.37 29.45 34.80
CA LEU A 182 -1.18 30.30 34.90
C LEU A 182 -1.49 31.67 35.54
N LEU A 183 -2.76 31.97 35.80
CA LEU A 183 -3.25 33.18 36.44
C LEU A 183 -3.81 32.93 37.85
N GLU A 184 -3.75 31.71 38.37
CA GLU A 184 -4.19 31.41 39.74
C GLU A 184 -3.36 32.24 40.74
N GLY A 185 -4.01 33.24 41.37
CA GLY A 185 -3.38 34.14 42.33
C GLY A 185 -2.97 35.52 41.80
N ILE A 186 -3.13 35.82 40.50
CA ILE A 186 -2.88 37.17 39.98
C ILE A 186 -4.09 38.06 40.26
N LYS A 187 -3.91 39.06 41.15
CA LYS A 187 -4.88 40.15 41.32
C LYS A 187 -4.48 41.34 40.46
N PHE A 188 -5.34 41.69 39.51
CA PHE A 188 -5.18 42.93 38.76
C PHE A 188 -5.58 44.12 39.64
N PRO A 189 -4.79 45.22 39.67
CA PRO A 189 -5.16 46.42 40.40
C PRO A 189 -6.43 47.03 39.79
N THR A 190 -7.26 47.58 40.65
CA THR A 190 -8.43 48.40 40.27
C THR A 190 -8.01 49.82 39.97
#